data_AF-A0A0T5P941-F1
#
_entry.id   AF-A0A0T5P941-F1
#
_cell.length_a   1.000
_cell.length_b   1.000
_cell.length_c   1.000
_cell.angle_alpha   90.00
_cell.angle_beta   90.00
_cell.angle_gamma   90.00
#
_symmetry.space_group_name_H-M   'P 1'
#
loop_
_entity.id
_entity.type
_entity.pdbx_description
1 polymer ?
#
loop_
_entity_poly.entity_id
_entity_poly.type
_entity_poly.pdbx_seq_one_letter_code
_entity_poly.pdbx_strand_id
1 'polypeptide(L)'
;MVALVQLEETKLALRVWHDDDDIDLSGIIEAASEAVIDYLDTRAESYLTFDSGGDIASESSVPEKIKRATMIVCQHLYEPDDDAKMGPGGLPHRAEMLLYRLADPPLA
;
A
#
# COMPACT_ATOMS: atom_id res chain seq x y z
N MET A 1 -5.06 5.88 -11.69
CA MET A 1 -5.54 5.28 -10.43
C MET A 1 -4.55 4.19 -10.05
N VAL A 2 -3.76 4.41 -9.01
CA VAL A 2 -2.60 3.53 -8.72
C VAL A 2 -2.98 2.41 -7.76
N ALA A 3 -2.78 1.16 -8.18
CA ALA A 3 -2.99 -0.02 -7.35
C ALA A 3 -1.72 -0.88 -7.31
N LEU A 4 -1.10 -1.01 -6.13
CA LEU A 4 0.10 -1.84 -5.92
C LEU A 4 -0.24 -3.33 -5.71
N VAL A 5 -1.50 -3.63 -5.42
CA VAL A 5 -2.03 -4.98 -5.15
C VAL A 5 -3.38 -5.14 -5.83
N GLN A 6 -3.74 -6.38 -6.19
CA GLN A 6 -5.04 -6.67 -6.77
C GLN A 6 -6.13 -6.83 -5.70
N LEU A 7 -7.39 -6.64 -6.09
CA LEU A 7 -8.56 -6.83 -5.23
C LEU A 7 -8.60 -8.25 -4.65
N GLU A 8 -8.44 -9.28 -5.49
CA GLU A 8 -8.45 -10.68 -5.06
C GLU A 8 -7.30 -11.02 -4.08
N GLU A 9 -6.09 -10.49 -4.33
CA GLU A 9 -4.95 -10.64 -3.41
C GLU A 9 -5.26 -10.00 -2.05
N THR A 10 -5.93 -8.84 -2.06
CA THR A 10 -6.30 -8.09 -0.87
C THR A 10 -7.43 -8.79 -0.10
N LYS A 11 -8.47 -9.26 -0.78
CA LYS A 11 -9.57 -10.05 -0.18
C LYS A 11 -9.04 -11.30 0.52
N LEU A 12 -8.12 -12.02 -0.13
CA LEU A 12 -7.47 -13.18 0.46
C LEU A 12 -6.67 -12.82 1.72
N ALA A 13 -5.95 -11.69 1.70
CA ALA A 13 -5.17 -11.23 2.85
C ALA A 13 -6.05 -10.79 4.04
N LEU A 14 -7.19 -10.14 3.75
CA LEU A 14 -8.16 -9.67 4.74
C LEU A 14 -9.15 -10.76 5.19
N ARG A 15 -9.13 -11.93 4.53
CA ARG A 15 -10.10 -13.02 4.73
C ARG A 15 -11.55 -12.58 4.45
N VAL A 16 -11.72 -11.72 3.45
CA VAL A 16 -13.02 -11.31 2.93
C VAL A 16 -13.40 -12.31 1.83
N TRP A 17 -14.51 -13.02 2.01
CA TRP A 17 -14.98 -14.09 1.11
C TRP A 17 -16.27 -13.74 0.37
N HIS A 18 -16.69 -12.48 0.43
CA HIS A 18 -17.87 -11.94 -0.22
C HIS A 18 -17.49 -10.72 -1.05
N ASP A 19 -18.42 -10.28 -1.89
CA ASP A 19 -18.20 -9.22 -2.87
C ASP A 19 -18.87 -7.89 -2.47
N ASP A 20 -19.62 -7.88 -1.36
CA ASP A 20 -20.38 -6.71 -0.89
C ASP A 20 -19.48 -5.48 -0.66
N ASP A 21 -18.20 -5.69 -0.31
CA ASP A 21 -17.25 -4.63 0.01
C ASP A 21 -16.27 -4.33 -1.14
N ASP A 22 -16.43 -4.92 -2.34
CA ASP A 22 -15.45 -4.81 -3.43
C ASP A 22 -15.19 -3.37 -3.89
N ILE A 23 -16.24 -2.53 -3.87
CA ILE A 23 -16.15 -1.11 -4.22
C ILE A 23 -15.34 -0.37 -3.16
N ASP A 24 -15.64 -0.59 -1.88
CA ASP A 24 -14.97 0.07 -0.77
C ASP A 24 -13.51 -0.40 -0.66
N LEU A 25 -13.26 -1.70 -0.86
CA LEU A 25 -11.92 -2.28 -0.90
C LEU A 25 -11.08 -1.73 -2.05
N SER A 26 -11.69 -1.45 -3.21
CA SER A 26 -10.96 -0.82 -4.32
C SER A 26 -10.46 0.57 -3.94
N GLY A 27 -11.32 1.41 -3.32
CA GLY A 27 -10.90 2.71 -2.81
C GLY A 27 -9.86 2.64 -1.69
N ILE A 28 -9.95 1.63 -0.82
CA ILE A 28 -8.95 1.37 0.22
C ILE A 28 -7.60 0.97 -0.39
N ILE A 29 -7.59 0.15 -1.44
CA ILE A 29 -6.37 -0.26 -2.14
C ILE A 29 -5.68 0.95 -2.77
N GLU A 30 -6.46 1.86 -3.37
CA GLU A 30 -5.92 3.10 -3.94
C GLU A 30 -5.28 3.96 -2.86
N ALA A 31 -6.01 4.27 -1.78
CA ALA A 31 -5.51 5.08 -0.68
C ALA A 31 -4.28 4.46 -0.01
N ALA A 32 -4.27 3.13 0.17
CA ALA A 32 -3.13 2.40 0.71
C ALA A 32 -1.92 2.45 -0.24
N SER A 33 -2.16 2.36 -1.55
CA SER A 33 -1.11 2.41 -2.56
C SER A 33 -0.45 3.78 -2.61
N GLU A 34 -1.25 4.85 -2.58
CA GLU A 34 -0.75 6.23 -2.49
C GLU A 34 0.09 6.44 -1.24
N ALA A 35 -0.40 6.02 -0.07
CA ALA A 35 0.35 6.17 1.18
C ALA A 35 1.71 5.42 1.17
N VAL A 36 1.78 4.25 0.52
CA VAL A 36 3.03 3.49 0.39
C VAL A 36 3.98 4.15 -0.62
N ILE A 37 3.46 4.71 -1.71
CA ILE A 37 4.26 5.45 -2.69
C ILE A 37 4.83 6.72 -2.06
N ASP A 38 4.01 7.49 -1.34
CA ASP A 38 4.43 8.69 -0.63
C ASP A 38 5.51 8.38 0.42
N TYR A 39 5.41 7.24 1.11
CA TYR A 39 6.44 6.79 2.05
C TYR A 39 7.77 6.46 1.37
N LEU A 40 7.73 5.91 0.15
CA LEU A 40 8.93 5.61 -0.63
C LEU A 40 9.52 6.86 -1.31
N ASP A 41 8.71 7.89 -1.48
CA ASP A 41 9.07 9.18 -2.09
C ASP A 41 9.82 8.97 -3.42
N THR A 42 10.95 9.64 -3.64
CA THR A 42 11.76 9.56 -4.87
C THR A 42 12.23 8.14 -5.21
N ARG A 43 12.29 7.22 -4.23
CA ARG A 43 12.68 5.82 -4.49
C ARG A 43 11.56 4.96 -5.03
N ALA A 44 10.32 5.43 -5.02
CA ALA A 44 9.20 4.74 -5.67
C ALA A 44 9.56 4.41 -7.12
N GLU A 45 10.15 5.34 -7.87
CA GLU A 45 10.58 5.15 -9.27
C GLU A 45 11.68 4.08 -9.45
N SER A 46 12.46 3.78 -8.41
CA SER A 46 13.48 2.73 -8.45
C SER A 46 12.90 1.32 -8.34
N TYR A 47 11.68 1.20 -7.83
CA TYR A 47 11.02 -0.09 -7.55
C TYR A 47 9.72 -0.28 -8.32
N LEU A 48 9.12 0.79 -8.81
CA LEU A 48 7.85 0.83 -9.51
C LEU A 48 8.07 1.49 -10.85
N THR A 49 7.69 0.79 -11.93
CA THR A 49 7.65 1.40 -13.27
C THR A 49 6.26 1.97 -13.48
N PHE A 50 6.19 3.28 -13.67
CA PHE A 50 4.96 3.97 -14.03
C PHE A 50 4.86 4.12 -15.55
N ASP A 51 3.66 4.02 -16.09
CA ASP A 51 3.37 4.35 -17.47
C ASP A 51 3.28 5.87 -17.69
N SER A 52 3.09 6.32 -18.93
CA SER A 52 2.95 7.75 -19.24
C SER A 52 1.68 8.39 -18.68
N GLY A 53 0.76 7.60 -18.12
CA GLY A 53 -0.43 8.06 -17.40
C GLY A 53 -0.24 8.18 -15.89
N GLY A 54 0.92 7.76 -15.35
CA GLY A 54 1.19 7.75 -13.92
C GLY A 54 0.68 6.51 -13.18
N ASP A 55 0.21 5.49 -13.92
CA ASP A 55 -0.24 4.22 -13.35
C ASP A 55 0.88 3.17 -13.39
N ILE A 56 0.79 2.13 -12.57
CA ILE A 56 1.78 1.04 -12.60
C ILE A 56 1.71 0.38 -13.99
N ALA A 57 2.83 0.41 -14.72
CA ALA A 57 2.92 -0.22 -16.03
C ALA A 57 2.56 -1.70 -15.91
N SER A 58 1.74 -2.23 -16.82
CA SER A 58 1.23 -3.61 -16.73
C SER A 58 2.32 -4.68 -16.75
N GLU A 59 3.53 -4.35 -17.21
CA GLU A 59 4.71 -5.23 -17.22
C GLU A 59 5.59 -5.08 -15.96
N SER A 60 5.27 -4.12 -15.08
CA SER A 60 6.02 -3.84 -13.85
C SER A 60 5.69 -4.88 -12.78
N SER A 61 6.70 -5.59 -12.29
CA SER A 61 6.56 -6.48 -11.14
C SER A 61 6.76 -5.67 -9.85
N VAL A 62 5.66 -5.40 -9.13
CA VAL A 62 5.73 -4.78 -7.81
C VAL A 62 6.45 -5.73 -6.84
N PRO A 63 7.55 -5.31 -6.18
CA PRO A 63 8.26 -6.14 -5.22
C PRO A 63 7.35 -6.67 -4.10
N GLU A 64 7.52 -7.93 -3.71
CA GLU A 64 6.68 -8.59 -2.71
C GLU A 64 6.63 -7.87 -1.36
N LYS A 65 7.72 -7.20 -0.97
CA LYS A 65 7.76 -6.39 0.25
C LYS A 65 6.82 -5.18 0.19
N ILE A 66 6.72 -4.55 -0.98
CA ILE A 66 5.84 -3.40 -1.23
C ILE A 66 4.39 -3.88 -1.26
N LYS A 67 4.11 -5.01 -1.94
CA LYS A 67 2.78 -5.63 -1.89
C LYS A 67 2.34 -5.93 -0.47
N ARG A 68 3.21 -6.57 0.32
CA ARG A 68 2.89 -6.95 1.71
C ARG A 68 2.70 -5.75 2.62
N ALA A 69 3.49 -4.70 2.45
CA ALA A 69 3.29 -3.44 3.18
C ALA A 69 1.94 -2.81 2.81
N THR A 70 1.60 -2.76 1.52
CA THR A 70 0.32 -2.23 1.03
C THR A 70 -0.86 -3.00 1.63
N MET A 71 -0.84 -4.34 1.64
CA MET A 71 -1.90 -5.14 2.28
C MET A 71 -2.07 -4.86 3.78
N ILE A 72 -0.98 -4.57 4.50
CA ILE A 72 -1.04 -4.19 5.93
C ILE A 72 -1.72 -2.83 6.08
N VAL A 73 -1.47 -1.89 5.16
CA VAL A 73 -2.13 -0.59 5.13
C VAL A 73 -3.61 -0.76 4.79
N CYS A 74 -3.96 -1.58 3.79
CA CYS A 74 -5.35 -1.90 3.48
C CYS A 74 -6.08 -2.46 4.71
N GLN A 75 -5.46 -3.41 5.42
CA GLN A 75 -6.03 -3.95 6.65
C GLN A 75 -6.24 -2.87 7.71
N HIS A 76 -5.26 -1.98 7.87
CA HIS A 76 -5.34 -0.90 8.84
C HIS A 76 -6.48 0.09 8.52
N LEU A 77 -6.69 0.42 7.25
CA LEU A 77 -7.76 1.33 6.80
C LEU A 77 -9.14 0.66 6.80
N TYR A 78 -9.20 -0.65 6.61
CA TYR A 78 -10.43 -1.42 6.61
C TYR A 78 -10.96 -1.71 8.02
N GLU A 79 -10.06 -1.87 9.00
CA GLU A 79 -10.46 -2.10 10.40
C GLU A 79 -10.99 -0.80 11.05
N PRO A 80 -12.19 -0.83 11.67
CA PRO A 80 -12.84 0.37 12.22
C PRO A 80 -12.21 0.88 13.54
N ASP A 81 -11.10 0.29 14.00
CA ASP A 81 -10.54 0.53 15.34
C ASP A 81 -9.40 1.56 15.27
N ASP A 82 -9.81 2.83 15.28
CA ASP A 82 -8.97 4.04 15.23
C ASP A 82 -8.34 4.38 16.60
N ASP A 83 -8.89 3.83 17.69
CA ASP A 83 -8.57 4.23 19.07
C ASP A 83 -7.18 3.77 19.57
N ALA A 84 -6.52 2.84 18.87
CA ALA A 84 -5.27 2.23 19.34
C ALA A 84 -3.98 2.71 18.65
N LYS A 85 -4.06 3.58 17.64
CA LYS A 85 -2.96 3.70 16.66
C LYS A 85 -2.62 5.14 16.30
N MET A 86 -2.01 5.90 17.21
CA MET A 86 -1.54 7.25 16.86
C MET A 86 -0.15 7.58 17.44
N GLY A 87 0.85 7.51 16.57
CA GLY A 87 1.85 8.58 16.42
C GLY A 87 1.54 9.33 15.11
N PRO A 88 1.93 10.61 14.95
CA PRO A 88 1.49 11.42 13.81
C PRO A 88 2.03 10.92 12.46
N GLY A 89 1.13 10.81 11.47
CA GLY A 89 1.40 10.91 10.02
C GLY A 89 2.15 9.75 9.34
N GLY A 90 2.45 8.66 10.05
CA GLY A 90 3.20 7.51 9.50
C GLY A 90 2.31 6.37 9.00
N LEU A 91 2.92 5.48 8.22
CA LEU A 91 2.27 4.20 7.88
C LEU A 91 2.14 3.33 9.16
N PRO A 92 1.28 2.28 9.16
CA PRO A 92 1.27 1.32 10.23
C PRO A 92 2.67 0.74 10.45
N HIS A 93 3.12 0.65 11.71
CA HIS A 93 4.50 0.25 12.06
C HIS A 93 5.00 -1.02 11.35
N ARG A 94 4.11 -2.00 11.13
CA ARG A 94 4.46 -3.25 10.43
C ARG A 94 4.72 -3.02 8.93
N ALA A 95 4.02 -2.09 8.30
CA ALA A 95 4.29 -1.67 6.93
C ALA A 95 5.62 -0.89 6.86
N GLU A 96 5.84 0.07 7.76
CA GLU A 96 7.11 0.79 7.86
C GLU A 96 8.29 -0.14 8.04
N MET A 97 8.22 -1.13 8.93
CA MET A 97 9.29 -2.11 9.15
C MET A 97 9.72 -2.82 7.85
N LEU A 98 8.80 -3.09 6.94
CA LEU A 98 9.09 -3.73 5.65
C LEU A 98 9.73 -2.75 4.65
N LEU A 99 9.29 -1.49 4.70
CA LEU A 99 9.68 -0.44 3.77
C LEU A 99 10.90 0.37 4.24
N TYR A 100 11.29 0.29 5.51
CA TYR A 100 12.28 1.19 6.13
C TYR A 100 13.64 1.21 5.41
N ARG A 101 14.07 0.08 4.84
CA ARG A 101 15.33 0.02 4.05
C ARG A 101 15.16 0.43 2.59
N LEU A 102 13.92 0.48 2.12
CA LEU A 102 13.56 0.87 0.76
C LEU A 102 13.30 2.37 0.68
N ALA A 103 12.75 2.99 1.73
CA ALA A 103 12.60 4.43 1.85
C ALA A 103 13.94 5.15 1.96
N ASP A 104 13.97 6.43 1.58
CA ASP A 104 15.15 7.25 1.79
C ASP A 104 15.39 7.43 3.30
N PRO A 105 16.62 7.19 3.80
CA PRO A 105 16.93 7.59 5.16
C PRO A 105 16.77 9.12 5.26
N PRO A 106 16.13 9.65 6.32
CA PRO A 106 16.09 11.09 6.51
C PRO A 106 17.53 11.60 6.48
N LEU A 107 17.80 12.55 5.59
CA LEU A 107 19.11 13.18 5.45
C LEU A 107 19.62 13.57 6.84
N ALA A 108 20.77 13.02 7.21
CA ALA A 108 21.47 13.31 8.47
C ALA A 108 21.99 14.74 8.51
#